data_AF-A0AAU1LFW8-F1
#
_entry.id   AF-A0AAU1LFW8-F1
#
_cell.length_a   1.000
_cell.length_b   1.000
_cell.length_c   1.000
_cell.angle_alpha   90.00
_cell.angle_beta   90.00
_cell.angle_gamma   90.00
#
_symmetry.space_group_name_H-M   'P 1'
#
loop_
_entity.id
_entity.type
_entity.pdbx_description
1 polymer ?
#
loop_
_entity_poly.entity_id
_entity_poly.type
_entity_poly.pdbx_seq_one_letter_code
_entity_poly.pdbx_strand_id
1 'polypeptide(L)' 'MVLHPDDGPGLEPVRAPSFDDVGCCGLSGRGGMNRRCPCGAPVGTEVSDCSTPYELHLDPGQVHQLTV' A
#
# COMPACT_ATOMS: atom_id res chain seq x y z
N MET A 1 10.84 -2.22 0.73
CA MET A 1 10.72 -2.64 2.15
C MET A 1 9.32 -3.18 2.35
N VAL A 2 9.14 -4.24 3.16
CA VAL A 2 7.80 -4.76 3.47
C VAL A 2 7.51 -4.48 4.94
N LEU A 3 6.36 -3.88 5.22
CA LEU A 3 5.86 -3.57 6.55
C LEU A 3 4.52 -4.24 6.78
N HIS A 4 4.08 -4.32 8.03
CA HIS A 4 2.68 -4.52 8.31
C HIS A 4 1.90 -3.25 7.91
N PRO A 5 0.71 -3.33 7.29
CA PRO A 5 -0.03 -2.13 6.87
C PRO A 5 -0.35 -1.17 8.03
N ASP A 6 -0.58 -1.70 9.23
CA ASP A 6 -0.85 -0.88 10.42
C ASP A 6 0.38 -0.08 10.90
N ASP A 7 1.59 -0.42 10.44
CA ASP A 7 2.82 0.35 10.70
C ASP A 7 2.97 1.57 9.76
N GLY A 8 2.07 1.74 8.79
CA GLY A 8 1.98 2.90 7.89
C GLY A 8 0.77 3.79 8.16
N PRO A 9 0.52 4.24 9.42
CA PRO A 9 -0.67 5.02 9.72
C PRO A 9 -0.66 6.35 8.95
N GLY A 10 -1.83 6.75 8.43
CA GLY A 10 -1.99 8.00 7.68
C GLY A 10 -1.68 7.91 6.19
N LEU A 11 -1.40 6.71 5.67
CA LEU A 11 -1.34 6.48 4.23
C LEU A 11 -2.75 6.40 3.63
N GLU A 12 -3.00 7.31 2.69
CA GLU A 12 -4.29 7.44 2.02
C GLU A 12 -4.35 6.57 0.76
N PRO A 13 -5.55 6.13 0.35
CA PRO A 13 -5.69 5.41 -0.92
C PRO A 13 -5.40 6.35 -2.10
N VAL A 14 -4.64 5.88 -3.10
CA VAL A 14 -4.34 6.67 -4.33
C VAL A 14 -5.62 7.01 -5.12
N ARG A 15 -6.60 6.13 -5.09
CA ARG A 15 -7.94 6.31 -5.66
C ARG A 15 -8.92 5.37 -4.96
N ALA A 16 -10.21 5.54 -5.21
CA ALA A 16 -11.18 4.51 -4.84
C ALA A 16 -10.81 3.17 -5.54
N PRO A 17 -10.80 2.03 -4.82
CA PRO A 17 -10.50 0.73 -5.42
C PRO A 17 -11.50 0.41 -6.53
N SER A 18 -10.99 -0.06 -7.66
CA SER A 18 -11.79 -0.66 -8.73
C SER A 18 -11.92 -2.17 -8.53
N PHE A 19 -12.73 -2.83 -9.35
CA PHE A 19 -12.91 -4.28 -9.29
C PHE A 19 -11.58 -5.05 -9.46
N ASP A 20 -10.66 -4.52 -10.27
CA ASP A 20 -9.35 -5.16 -10.50
C ASP A 20 -8.38 -4.99 -9.32
N ASP A 21 -8.62 -4.01 -8.45
CA ASP A 21 -7.80 -3.73 -7.27
C ASP A 21 -8.16 -4.64 -6.07
N VAL A 22 -9.34 -5.27 -6.10
CA VAL A 22 -9.92 -6.01 -4.97
C VAL A 22 -9.90 -7.52 -5.23
N GLY A 23 -9.51 -8.29 -4.20
CA GLY A 23 -9.55 -9.75 -4.17
C GLY A 23 -10.84 -10.28 -3.55
N CYS A 24 -10.74 -11.36 -2.77
CA CYS A 24 -11.87 -11.98 -2.09
C CYS A 24 -12.49 -11.06 -1.02
N CYS A 25 -11.65 -10.49 -0.15
CA CYS A 25 -12.10 -9.69 1.00
C CYS A 25 -11.34 -8.35 1.18
N GLY A 26 -10.35 -8.06 0.35
CA GLY A 26 -9.49 -6.88 0.51
C GLY A 26 -8.66 -6.57 -0.73
N LEU A 27 -7.60 -5.78 -0.59
CA LEU A 27 -6.79 -5.35 -1.73
C LEU A 27 -5.92 -6.49 -2.24
N SER A 28 -6.01 -6.78 -3.54
CA SER A 28 -5.24 -7.87 -4.16
C SER A 28 -3.75 -7.54 -4.33
N GLY A 29 -3.39 -6.26 -4.27
CA GLY A 29 -2.05 -5.75 -4.56
C GLY A 29 -1.66 -5.76 -6.04
N ARG A 30 -2.52 -6.26 -6.94
CA ARG A 30 -2.20 -6.44 -8.37
C ARG A 30 -2.36 -5.17 -9.20
N GLY A 31 -3.14 -4.20 -8.71
CA GLY A 31 -3.42 -2.92 -9.38
C GLY A 31 -2.30 -1.88 -9.34
N GLY A 32 -1.13 -2.24 -8.77
CA GLY A 32 -0.01 -1.32 -8.56
C GLY A 32 -0.14 -0.51 -7.27
N MET A 33 0.53 0.65 -7.22
CA MET A 33 0.55 1.49 -6.02
C MET A 33 -0.85 1.97 -5.65
N ASN A 34 -1.28 1.64 -4.45
CA ASN A 34 -2.61 1.96 -3.93
C ASN A 34 -2.55 2.79 -2.64
N ARG A 35 -1.35 3.04 -2.08
CA ARG A 35 -1.12 3.91 -0.93
C ARG A 35 -0.29 5.13 -1.30
N ARG A 36 -0.65 6.29 -0.76
CA ARG A 36 0.06 7.56 -0.91
C ARG A 36 0.19 8.29 0.42
N CYS A 37 1.20 9.15 0.51
CA CYS A 37 1.31 10.12 1.58
C CYS A 37 0.16 11.16 1.50
N PRO A 38 -0.16 11.85 2.62
CA PRO A 38 -1.09 12.98 2.63
C PRO A 38 -0.71 14.10 1.65
N CYS A 39 0.57 14.23 1.29
CA CYS A 39 1.05 15.20 0.28
C CYS A 39 0.72 14.81 -1.17
N GLY A 40 0.16 13.62 -1.40
CA GLY A 40 -0.22 13.14 -2.72
C GLY A 40 0.76 12.13 -3.35
N ALA A 41 1.99 12.02 -2.84
CA ALA A 41 3.01 11.14 -3.40
C ALA A 41 2.65 9.65 -3.20
N PRO A 42 2.55 8.83 -4.27
CA PRO A 42 2.42 7.38 -4.15
C PRO A 42 3.65 6.79 -3.47
N VAL A 43 3.46 5.87 -2.51
CA VAL A 43 4.58 5.32 -1.72
C VAL A 43 4.65 3.81 -1.70
N GLY A 44 3.57 3.12 -2.06
CA GLY A 44 3.58 1.67 -2.04
C GLY A 44 2.25 1.01 -2.35
N THR A 45 2.27 -0.30 -2.20
CA THR A 45 1.16 -1.19 -2.46
C THR A 45 0.83 -1.97 -1.20
N GLU A 46 -0.38 -1.78 -0.70
CA GLU A 46 -0.96 -2.67 0.30
C GLU A 46 -1.58 -3.89 -0.35
N VAL A 47 -1.32 -5.04 0.27
CA VAL A 47 -1.96 -6.31 0.03
C VAL A 47 -2.73 -6.67 1.28
N SER A 48 -4.05 -6.80 1.15
CA SER A 48 -4.96 -7.05 2.27
C SER A 48 -6.06 -8.05 1.94
N ASP A 49 -5.90 -8.82 0.87
CA ASP A 49 -6.81 -9.92 0.58
C ASP A 49 -6.61 -11.07 1.58
N CYS A 50 -7.70 -11.69 2.03
CA CYS A 50 -7.69 -12.70 3.09
C CYS A 50 -6.93 -13.98 2.71
N SER A 51 -6.72 -14.20 1.42
CA SER A 51 -5.97 -15.33 0.86
C SER A 51 -4.47 -15.07 0.75
N THR A 52 -4.02 -13.85 1.11
CA THR A 52 -2.65 -13.38 1.00
C THR A 52 -2.13 -12.84 2.33
N PRO A 53 -0.81 -12.69 2.51
CA PRO A 53 -0.25 -11.95 3.64
C PRO A 53 -0.81 -10.52 3.72
N TYR A 54 -0.98 -10.01 4.94
CA TYR A 54 -1.36 -8.63 5.20
C TYR A 54 -0.10 -7.76 5.25
N GLU A 55 0.22 -7.12 4.12
CA GLU A 55 1.54 -6.52 3.88
C GLU A 55 1.43 -5.16 3.17
N LEU A 56 2.34 -4.25 3.50
CA LEU A 56 2.56 -2.99 2.81
C LEU A 56 3.95 -3.00 2.16
N HIS A 57 3.96 -3.00 0.83
CA HIS A 57 5.17 -3.02 0.01
C HIS A 57 5.53 -1.58 -0.36
N LEU A 58 6.51 -1.00 0.35
CA LEU A 58 7.01 0.35 0.10
C LEU A 58 7.95 0.36 -1.10
N ASP A 59 7.73 1.33 -2.00
CA ASP A 59 8.56 1.57 -3.16
C ASP A 59 9.89 2.23 -2.75
N PRO A 60 11.04 1.61 -3.05
CA PRO A 60 12.35 2.12 -2.64
C PRO A 60 12.79 3.39 -3.39
N GLY A 61 12.14 3.74 -4.50
CA GLY A 61 12.36 4.98 -5.23
C GLY A 61 11.52 6.15 -4.72
N GLN A 62 10.48 5.90 -3.93
CA GLN A 62 9.60 6.92 -3.33
C GLN A 62 9.78 7.07 -1.83
N VAL A 63 10.32 6.04 -1.15
CA VAL A 63 10.47 6.02 0.31
C VAL A 63 11.94 5.86 0.69
N HIS A 64 12.39 6.76 1.57
CA HIS A 64 13.75 6.75 2.10
C HIS A 64 13.72 6.66 3.62
N GLN A 65 14.60 5.83 4.17
CA GLN A 65 14.84 5.80 5.60
C GLN A 65 15.63 7.05 5.99
N LEU A 66 15.05 7.85 6.89
CA LEU A 66 15.77 8.96 7.51
C LEU A 66 16.68 8.37 8.60
N THR A 67 17.98 8.59 8.47
CA THR A 67 18.92 8.32 9.56
C THR A 67 18.96 9.55 10.45
N VAL A 68 18.44 9.41 11.68
CA VAL A 68 18.48 10.45 12.72
C VAL A 68 19.67 10.21 13.64
#